data_AF-A0A4V0I0L5-F1
#
_entry.id   AF-A0A4V0I0L5-F1
#
_cell.length_a   1.000
_cell.length_b   1.000
_cell.length_c   1.000
_cell.angle_alpha   90.00
_cell.angle_beta   90.00
_cell.angle_gamma   90.00
#
_symmetry.space_group_name_H-M   'P 1'
#
loop_
_entity.id
_entity.type
_entity.pdbx_description
1 polymer ?
#
loop_
_entity_poly.entity_id
_entity_poly.type
_entity_poly.pdbx_seq_one_letter_code
_entity_poly.pdbx_strand_id
1 'polypeptide(L)'
;MRLVVALALVAGSVALAQEPKNPDLPKEIPVRYGVPPKVRNYPQDSPKKALLSTLEAIDRGDTNYLVAHLMDPGFVDLRVSDRAKQFEADAEIELSRLRDYQIRNPEKFAPADRLPTDRPKFNALIIEKSRERGFQQLVRDVQQKLLDDPLAIKELQKLLRDGMVADTETGAKITHADVKDKALYLRKIDDRWFLENRHEDAPPPPMVPVPAPKKEGM
;
A
#
# COMPACT_ATOMS: atom_id res chain seq x y z
N MET A 1 -11.01 -72.48 35.37
CA MET A 1 -10.99 -71.09 35.88
C MET A 1 -11.46 -70.17 34.77
N ARG A 2 -12.41 -69.29 35.08
CA ARG A 2 -13.13 -68.41 34.14
C ARG A 2 -12.31 -67.14 33.86
N LEU A 3 -12.24 -66.71 32.61
CA LEU A 3 -11.80 -65.34 32.28
C LEU A 3 -12.68 -64.84 31.12
N VAL A 4 -13.70 -64.08 31.48
CA VAL A 4 -14.61 -63.37 30.58
C VAL A 4 -14.04 -61.97 30.42
N VAL A 5 -13.55 -61.64 29.21
CA VAL A 5 -13.10 -60.29 28.87
C VAL A 5 -14.26 -59.58 28.18
N ALA A 6 -14.84 -58.60 28.87
CA ALA A 6 -15.89 -57.74 28.35
C ALA A 6 -15.26 -56.65 27.47
N LEU A 7 -15.61 -56.66 26.18
CA LEU A 7 -15.23 -55.65 25.20
C LEU A 7 -16.26 -54.50 25.26
N ALA A 8 -15.91 -53.38 25.89
CA ALA A 8 -16.75 -52.19 25.93
C ALA A 8 -16.52 -51.35 24.65
N LEU A 9 -17.52 -51.35 23.77
CA LEU A 9 -17.60 -50.53 22.56
C LEU A 9 -17.90 -49.07 22.97
N VAL A 10 -16.89 -48.20 22.91
CA VAL A 10 -17.08 -46.75 23.03
C VAL A 10 -17.43 -46.19 21.66
N ALA A 11 -18.72 -45.97 21.43
CA ALA A 11 -19.21 -45.19 20.30
C ALA A 11 -18.90 -43.71 20.56
N GLY A 12 -17.77 -43.24 20.03
CA GLY A 12 -17.38 -41.83 20.06
C GLY A 12 -18.17 -41.03 19.02
N SER A 13 -19.11 -40.21 19.50
CA SER A 13 -19.84 -39.22 18.69
C SER A 13 -18.87 -38.16 18.17
N VAL A 14 -18.60 -38.17 16.86
CA VAL A 14 -17.87 -37.09 16.19
C VAL A 14 -18.83 -35.90 16.05
N ALA A 15 -18.89 -35.06 17.07
CA ALA A 15 -19.51 -33.75 16.96
C ALA A 15 -18.65 -32.91 16.00
N LEU A 16 -19.13 -32.73 14.77
CA LEU A 16 -18.59 -31.75 13.83
C LEU A 16 -18.80 -30.36 14.43
N ALA A 17 -17.81 -29.88 15.19
CA ALA A 17 -17.72 -28.50 15.61
C ALA A 17 -17.58 -27.64 14.34
N GLN A 18 -18.72 -27.19 13.81
CA GLN A 18 -18.75 -26.10 12.86
C GLN A 18 -18.20 -24.89 13.60
N GLU A 19 -16.97 -24.50 13.25
CA GLU A 19 -16.35 -23.27 13.73
C GLU A 19 -17.36 -22.14 13.51
N PRO A 20 -17.83 -21.45 14.56
CA PRO A 20 -18.83 -20.41 14.41
C PRO A 20 -18.26 -19.39 13.43
N LYS A 21 -18.91 -19.28 12.26
CA LYS A 21 -18.66 -18.21 11.28
C LYS A 21 -18.85 -16.92 12.04
N ASN A 22 -17.75 -16.34 12.50
CA ASN A 22 -17.74 -15.07 13.20
C ASN A 22 -17.99 -14.01 12.12
N PRO A 23 -19.21 -13.41 12.06
CA PRO A 23 -19.60 -12.51 10.98
C PRO A 23 -18.78 -11.22 10.95
N ASP A 24 -17.92 -11.02 11.96
CA ASP A 24 -17.06 -9.85 12.14
C ASP A 24 -15.58 -10.12 11.80
N LEU A 25 -15.24 -11.23 11.15
CA LEU A 25 -13.86 -11.43 10.70
C LEU A 25 -13.51 -10.33 9.69
N PRO A 26 -12.49 -9.50 9.97
CA PRO A 26 -12.08 -8.43 9.07
C PRO A 26 -11.85 -9.01 7.67
N LYS A 27 -12.41 -8.35 6.66
CA LYS A 27 -12.16 -8.66 5.24
C LYS A 27 -10.66 -8.88 5.07
N GLU A 28 -10.27 -10.05 4.57
CA GLU A 28 -8.88 -10.43 4.42
C GLU A 28 -8.14 -9.36 3.64
N ILE A 29 -7.16 -8.72 4.28
CA ILE A 29 -6.42 -7.63 3.66
C ILE A 29 -5.42 -8.24 2.68
N PRO A 30 -5.49 -7.91 1.38
CA PRO A 30 -4.61 -8.51 0.39
C PRO A 30 -3.15 -8.12 0.63
N VAL A 31 -2.25 -9.07 0.36
CA VAL A 31 -0.82 -8.80 0.24
C VAL A 31 -0.60 -7.83 -0.93
N ARG A 32 0.12 -6.74 -0.70
CA ARG A 32 0.41 -5.74 -1.74
C ARG A 32 1.91 -5.70 -2.00
N TYR A 33 2.30 -5.91 -3.25
CA TYR A 33 3.72 -5.86 -3.67
C TYR A 33 4.63 -6.80 -2.86
N GLY A 34 4.12 -7.97 -2.47
CA GLY A 34 4.84 -8.92 -1.61
C GLY A 34 4.93 -8.52 -0.14
N VAL A 35 4.35 -7.38 0.27
CA VAL A 35 4.35 -6.91 1.67
C VAL A 35 3.09 -7.41 2.38
N PRO A 36 3.22 -8.29 3.40
CA PRO A 36 2.08 -8.78 4.15
C PRO A 36 1.49 -7.68 5.06
N PRO A 37 0.16 -7.68 5.30
CA PRO A 37 -0.46 -6.74 6.21
C PRO A 37 -0.03 -6.99 7.67
N LYS A 38 0.17 -5.91 8.43
CA LYS A 38 0.62 -5.93 9.82
C LYS A 38 -0.34 -5.11 10.70
N VAL A 39 -1.65 -5.31 10.54
CA VAL A 39 -2.72 -4.48 11.14
C VAL A 39 -2.61 -4.34 12.66
N ARG A 40 -2.17 -5.41 13.34
CA ARG A 40 -1.96 -5.39 14.79
C ARG A 40 -0.87 -4.39 15.22
N ASN A 41 0.17 -4.25 14.40
CA ASN A 41 1.31 -3.36 14.67
C ASN A 41 1.07 -1.94 14.15
N TYR A 42 0.15 -1.80 13.18
CA TYR A 42 -0.15 -0.54 12.50
C TYR A 42 -1.67 -0.38 12.35
N PRO A 43 -2.39 -0.04 13.43
CA PRO A 43 -3.83 0.10 13.41
C PRO A 43 -4.29 1.29 12.55
N GLN A 44 -5.37 1.09 11.79
CA GLN A 44 -5.92 2.07 10.84
C GLN A 44 -7.43 2.26 10.99
N ASP A 45 -7.98 1.97 12.17
CA ASP A 45 -9.41 2.08 12.50
C ASP A 45 -9.87 3.53 12.78
N SER A 46 -8.94 4.48 12.91
CA SER A 46 -9.26 5.91 13.05
C SER A 46 -8.19 6.79 12.38
N PRO A 47 -8.50 8.07 12.06
CA PRO A 47 -7.52 8.97 11.46
C PRO A 47 -6.24 9.13 12.30
N LYS A 48 -6.40 9.29 13.63
CA LYS A 48 -5.26 9.44 14.55
C LYS A 48 -4.40 8.18 14.62
N LYS A 49 -5.03 6.99 14.66
CA LYS A 49 -4.28 5.73 14.69
C LYS A 49 -3.55 5.46 13.37
N ALA A 50 -4.14 5.83 12.23
CA ALA A 50 -3.45 5.74 10.93
C ALA A 50 -2.25 6.70 10.84
N LEU A 51 -2.38 7.93 11.34
CA LEU A 51 -1.25 8.87 11.43
C LEU A 51 -0.16 8.36 12.40
N LEU A 52 -0.55 7.83 13.57
CA LEU A 52 0.40 7.21 14.50
C LEU A 52 1.13 6.04 13.83
N SER A 53 0.41 5.14 13.18
CA SER A 53 0.99 4.02 12.43
C SER A 53 1.96 4.47 11.35
N THR A 54 1.66 5.60 10.69
CA THR A 54 2.53 6.21 9.69
C THR A 54 3.86 6.65 10.30
N LEU A 55 3.81 7.37 11.42
CA LEU A 55 5.00 7.79 12.16
C LEU A 55 5.79 6.59 12.69
N GLU A 56 5.13 5.59 13.26
CA GLU A 56 5.80 4.36 13.71
C GLU A 56 6.48 3.60 12.57
N ALA A 57 5.89 3.57 11.37
CA ALA A 57 6.51 2.95 10.21
C ALA A 57 7.76 3.74 9.76
N ILE A 58 7.70 5.07 9.77
CA ILE A 58 8.83 5.95 9.46
C ILE A 58 9.96 5.74 10.48
N ASP A 59 9.65 5.78 11.77
CA ASP A 59 10.63 5.65 12.86
C ASP A 59 11.34 4.28 12.85
N ARG A 60 10.63 3.22 12.45
CA ARG A 60 11.19 1.86 12.31
C ARG A 60 11.89 1.62 10.97
N GLY A 61 11.86 2.58 10.04
CA GLY A 61 12.36 2.39 8.68
C GLY A 61 11.57 1.37 7.85
N ASP A 62 10.31 1.08 8.22
CA ASP A 62 9.43 0.15 7.49
C ASP A 62 8.73 0.87 6.32
N THR A 63 9.53 1.50 5.44
CA THR A 63 9.03 2.28 4.30
C THR A 63 8.29 1.40 3.30
N ASN A 64 8.66 0.12 3.18
CA ASN A 64 7.92 -0.86 2.39
C ASN A 64 6.46 -0.96 2.87
N TYR A 65 6.24 -1.09 4.18
CA TYR A 65 4.90 -1.15 4.75
C TYR A 65 4.15 0.18 4.65
N LEU A 66 4.84 1.29 4.90
CA LEU A 66 4.28 2.63 4.74
C LEU A 66 3.66 2.80 3.34
N VAL A 67 4.44 2.53 2.29
CA VAL A 67 3.97 2.68 0.90
C VAL A 67 2.91 1.63 0.56
N ALA A 68 3.10 0.37 0.97
CA ALA A 68 2.17 -0.70 0.60
C ALA A 68 0.80 -0.62 1.31
N HIS A 69 0.75 -0.20 2.58
CA HIS A 69 -0.44 -0.39 3.43
C HIS A 69 -0.95 0.87 4.14
N LEU A 70 -0.15 1.94 4.24
CA LEU A 70 -0.54 3.15 4.97
C LEU A 70 -0.86 4.32 4.04
N MET A 71 -0.30 4.36 2.84
CA MET A 71 -0.64 5.36 1.81
C MET A 71 -1.89 4.98 1.00
N ASP A 72 -2.57 5.96 0.42
CA ASP A 72 -3.73 5.75 -0.47
C ASP A 72 -3.36 4.71 -1.56
N PRO A 73 -4.11 3.59 -1.65
CA PRO A 73 -3.77 2.51 -2.56
C PRO A 73 -3.82 2.92 -4.03
N GLY A 74 -4.78 3.76 -4.44
CA GLY A 74 -4.93 4.22 -5.81
C GLY A 74 -3.77 5.14 -6.23
N PHE A 75 -3.33 6.02 -5.33
CA PHE A 75 -2.11 6.82 -5.56
C PHE A 75 -0.89 5.93 -5.77
N VAL A 76 -0.69 4.94 -4.90
CA VAL A 76 0.46 4.04 -4.98
C VAL A 76 0.42 3.22 -6.28
N ASP A 77 -0.74 2.66 -6.64
CA ASP A 77 -0.89 1.85 -7.86
C ASP A 77 -0.60 2.67 -9.12
N LEU A 78 -1.06 3.93 -9.17
CA LEU A 78 -0.74 4.85 -10.25
C LEU A 78 0.77 5.11 -10.33
N ARG A 79 1.41 5.46 -9.21
CA ARG A 79 2.85 5.76 -9.15
C ARG A 79 3.73 4.57 -9.48
N VAL A 80 3.32 3.37 -9.09
CA VAL A 80 4.00 2.12 -9.46
C VAL A 80 3.82 1.85 -10.94
N SER A 81 2.62 2.02 -11.49
CA SER A 81 2.37 1.80 -12.91
C SER A 81 3.18 2.74 -13.81
N ASP A 82 3.34 4.01 -13.41
CA ASP A 82 4.14 4.97 -14.17
C ASP A 82 5.63 4.60 -14.17
N ARG A 83 6.16 4.19 -13.01
CA ARG A 83 7.56 3.76 -12.87
C ARG A 83 7.82 2.43 -13.55
N ALA A 84 6.88 1.49 -13.50
CA ALA A 84 7.02 0.14 -14.07
C ALA A 84 7.41 0.17 -15.55
N LYS A 85 6.84 1.11 -16.32
CA LYS A 85 7.15 1.30 -17.75
C LYS A 85 8.65 1.47 -18.03
N GLN A 86 9.38 2.10 -17.10
CA GLN A 86 10.83 2.32 -17.23
C GLN A 86 11.64 1.02 -17.05
N PHE A 87 11.04 -0.01 -16.48
CA PHE A 87 11.69 -1.29 -16.16
C PHE A 87 11.21 -2.45 -17.05
N GLU A 88 10.31 -2.22 -18.02
CA GLU A 88 9.78 -3.27 -18.90
C GLU A 88 10.86 -3.89 -19.79
N ALA A 89 11.68 -3.06 -20.45
CA ALA A 89 12.74 -3.55 -21.33
C ALA A 89 13.78 -4.39 -20.56
N ASP A 90 14.22 -3.92 -19.39
CA ASP A 90 15.19 -4.65 -18.58
C ASP A 90 14.61 -5.96 -18.02
N ALA A 91 13.33 -5.96 -17.62
CA ALA A 91 12.66 -7.17 -17.17
C ALA A 91 12.48 -8.19 -18.30
N GLU A 92 12.14 -7.75 -19.51
CA GLU A 92 12.04 -8.61 -20.69
C GLU A 92 13.38 -9.27 -21.03
N ILE A 93 14.48 -8.50 -21.03
CA ILE A 93 15.82 -9.01 -21.31
C ILE A 93 16.20 -10.09 -20.29
N GLU A 94 16.00 -9.83 -19.00
CA GLU A 94 16.33 -10.78 -17.93
C GLU A 94 15.50 -12.07 -18.04
N LEU A 95 14.17 -11.93 -18.12
CA LEU A 95 13.28 -13.09 -18.19
C LEU A 95 13.49 -13.90 -19.47
N SER A 96 13.83 -13.26 -20.59
CA SER A 96 14.10 -13.96 -21.85
C SER A 96 15.38 -14.79 -21.74
N ARG A 97 16.45 -14.22 -21.15
CA ARG A 97 17.70 -14.96 -20.89
C ARG A 97 17.46 -16.16 -19.97
N LEU A 98 16.68 -15.98 -18.90
CA LEU A 98 16.34 -17.06 -17.98
C LEU A 98 15.51 -18.15 -18.69
N ARG A 99 14.53 -17.77 -19.49
CA ARG A 99 13.70 -18.72 -20.25
C ARG A 99 14.53 -19.53 -21.23
N ASP A 100 15.40 -18.88 -21.99
CA ASP A 100 16.28 -19.56 -22.94
C ASP A 100 17.25 -20.52 -22.23
N TYR A 101 17.74 -20.13 -21.06
CA TYR A 101 18.57 -21.02 -20.22
C TYR A 101 17.78 -22.24 -19.73
N GLN A 102 16.54 -22.06 -19.27
CA GLN A 102 15.67 -23.16 -18.84
C GLN A 102 15.31 -24.11 -20.00
N ILE A 103 15.11 -23.58 -21.21
CA ILE A 103 14.84 -24.38 -22.42
C ILE A 103 16.05 -25.25 -22.79
N ARG A 104 17.27 -24.71 -22.67
CA ARG A 104 18.50 -25.46 -23.00
C ARG A 104 18.91 -26.47 -21.92
N ASN A 105 18.42 -26.32 -20.70
CA ASN A 105 18.80 -27.15 -19.54
C ASN A 105 17.55 -27.62 -18.77
N PRO A 106 16.59 -28.31 -19.41
CA PRO A 106 15.31 -28.65 -18.79
C PRO A 106 15.47 -29.50 -17.53
N GLU A 107 16.47 -30.37 -17.46
CA GLU A 107 16.76 -31.24 -16.32
C GLU A 107 17.14 -30.49 -15.04
N LYS A 108 17.55 -29.23 -15.14
CA LYS A 108 17.93 -28.39 -13.97
C LYS A 108 16.74 -27.72 -13.29
N PHE A 109 15.55 -27.76 -13.91
CA PHE A 109 14.38 -27.02 -13.44
C PHE A 109 13.15 -27.92 -13.37
N ALA A 110 12.51 -27.93 -12.20
CA ALA A 110 11.21 -28.58 -12.06
C ALA A 110 10.19 -27.92 -13.01
N PRO A 111 9.26 -28.68 -13.61
CA PRO A 111 8.29 -28.11 -14.55
C PRO A 111 7.49 -26.91 -14.02
N ALA A 112 7.25 -26.85 -12.71
CA ALA A 112 6.52 -25.75 -12.06
C ALA A 112 7.33 -24.44 -11.98
N ASP A 113 8.67 -24.50 -12.00
CA ASP A 113 9.55 -23.33 -11.89
C ASP A 113 9.95 -22.75 -13.26
N ARG A 114 9.49 -23.38 -14.35
CA ARG A 114 9.82 -22.96 -15.71
C ARG A 114 8.97 -21.77 -16.13
N LEU A 115 9.61 -20.80 -16.76
CA LEU A 115 8.95 -19.65 -17.34
C LEU A 115 8.01 -20.10 -18.49
N PRO A 116 6.82 -19.50 -18.61
CA PRO A 116 5.90 -19.77 -19.69
C PRO A 116 6.54 -19.51 -21.07
N THR A 117 6.29 -20.42 -22.01
CA THR A 117 6.61 -20.25 -23.43
C THR A 117 5.52 -19.49 -24.18
N ASP A 118 4.30 -19.47 -23.64
CA ASP A 118 3.18 -18.71 -24.17
C ASP A 118 3.44 -17.19 -24.04
N ARG A 119 3.28 -16.46 -25.16
CA ARG A 119 3.60 -15.02 -25.23
C ARG A 119 2.75 -14.18 -24.27
N PRO A 120 1.40 -14.30 -24.23
CA PRO A 120 0.58 -13.61 -23.24
C PRO A 120 1.02 -13.83 -21.79
N LYS A 121 1.24 -15.10 -21.38
CA LYS A 121 1.70 -15.40 -20.01
C LYS A 121 3.09 -14.83 -19.72
N PHE A 122 4.00 -14.89 -20.68
CA PHE A 122 5.34 -14.31 -20.53
C PHE A 122 5.28 -12.78 -20.39
N ASN A 123 4.47 -12.10 -21.20
CA ASN A 123 4.25 -10.66 -21.08
C ASN A 123 3.66 -10.28 -19.72
N ALA A 124 2.74 -11.08 -19.18
CA ALA A 124 2.19 -10.85 -17.84
C ALA A 124 3.28 -10.90 -16.76
N LEU A 125 4.24 -11.83 -16.87
CA LEU A 125 5.38 -11.90 -15.95
C LEU A 125 6.33 -10.70 -16.09
N ILE A 126 6.53 -10.18 -17.31
CA ILE A 126 7.28 -8.94 -17.54
C ILE A 126 6.60 -7.80 -16.78
N ILE A 127 5.30 -7.61 -16.97
CA ILE A 127 4.52 -6.56 -16.28
C ILE A 127 4.62 -6.71 -14.76
N GLU A 128 4.43 -7.93 -14.24
CA GLU A 128 4.54 -8.21 -12.80
C GLU A 128 5.93 -7.83 -12.26
N LYS A 129 7.00 -8.29 -12.94
CA LYS A 129 8.39 -8.00 -12.54
C LYS A 129 8.71 -6.51 -12.61
N SER A 130 8.23 -5.82 -13.63
CA SER A 130 8.41 -4.38 -13.79
C SER A 130 7.64 -3.59 -12.74
N ARG A 131 6.44 -4.04 -12.33
CA ARG A 131 5.69 -3.46 -11.21
C ARG A 131 6.40 -3.65 -9.87
N GLU A 132 6.99 -4.83 -9.62
CA GLU A 132 7.82 -5.07 -8.43
C GLU A 132 8.96 -4.05 -8.36
N ARG A 133 9.70 -3.85 -9.46
CA ARG A 133 10.78 -2.85 -9.55
C ARG A 133 10.27 -1.41 -9.41
N GLY A 134 9.14 -1.09 -10.04
CA GLY A 134 8.50 0.21 -9.91
C GLY A 134 8.11 0.54 -8.47
N PHE A 135 7.61 -0.45 -7.73
CA PHE A 135 7.35 -0.34 -6.29
C PHE A 135 8.63 -0.11 -5.48
N GLN A 136 9.68 -0.90 -5.72
CA GLN A 136 10.96 -0.70 -5.03
C GLN A 136 11.57 0.68 -5.30
N GLN A 137 11.43 1.21 -6.52
CA GLN A 137 11.85 2.57 -6.82
C GLN A 137 11.02 3.59 -6.03
N LEU A 138 9.70 3.44 -5.98
CA LEU A 138 8.84 4.33 -5.19
C LEU A 138 9.20 4.32 -3.71
N VAL A 139 9.50 3.14 -3.13
CA VAL A 139 9.96 3.02 -1.74
C VAL A 139 11.24 3.82 -1.51
N ARG A 140 12.23 3.71 -2.41
CA ARG A 140 13.47 4.50 -2.34
C ARG A 140 13.21 5.99 -2.43
N ASP A 141 12.34 6.42 -3.35
CA ASP A 141 12.00 7.84 -3.52
C ASP A 141 11.36 8.41 -2.24
N VAL A 142 10.44 7.65 -1.62
CA VAL A 142 9.79 8.05 -0.35
C VAL A 142 10.81 8.08 0.78
N GLN A 143 11.68 7.08 0.89
CA GLN A 143 12.74 7.06 1.90
C GLN A 143 13.68 8.26 1.75
N GLN A 144 14.12 8.57 0.53
CA GLN A 144 14.96 9.73 0.25
C GLN A 144 14.27 11.03 0.66
N LYS A 145 12.98 11.20 0.30
CA LYS A 145 12.21 12.38 0.66
C LYS A 145 12.08 12.56 2.18
N LEU A 146 11.93 11.47 2.94
CA LEU A 146 11.87 11.50 4.40
C LEU A 146 13.22 11.89 5.02
N LEU A 147 14.33 11.49 4.40
CA LEU A 147 15.69 11.88 4.83
C LEU A 147 15.99 13.35 4.52
N ASP A 148 15.54 13.84 3.37
CA ASP A 148 15.78 15.21 2.90
C ASP A 148 14.97 16.26 3.68
N ASP A 149 13.82 15.88 4.25
CA ASP A 149 12.94 16.78 4.99
C ASP A 149 12.59 16.24 6.41
N PRO A 150 13.54 16.33 7.36
CA PRO A 150 13.27 15.95 8.76
C PRO A 150 12.28 16.89 9.45
N LEU A 151 12.05 18.10 8.90
CA LEU A 151 11.06 19.04 9.44
C LEU A 151 9.64 18.52 9.21
N ALA A 152 9.36 17.92 8.04
CA ALA A 152 8.08 17.28 7.76
C ALA A 152 7.71 16.22 8.82
N ILE A 153 8.68 15.43 9.30
CA ILE A 153 8.44 14.43 10.34
C ILE A 153 8.02 15.10 11.66
N LYS A 154 8.69 16.20 12.05
CA LYS A 154 8.33 16.96 13.26
C LYS A 154 6.94 17.58 13.16
N GLU A 155 6.56 18.05 11.98
CA GLU A 155 5.22 18.58 11.74
C GLU A 155 4.16 17.48 11.80
N LEU A 156 4.40 16.30 11.24
CA LEU A 156 3.51 15.14 11.37
C LEU A 156 3.32 14.73 12.84
N GLN A 157 4.40 14.72 13.63
CA GLN A 157 4.34 14.48 15.08
C GLN A 157 3.51 15.56 15.80
N LYS A 158 3.62 16.82 15.38
CA LYS A 158 2.83 17.92 15.93
C LYS A 158 1.35 17.79 15.58
N LEU A 159 1.03 17.48 14.32
CA LEU A 159 -0.33 17.19 13.86
C LEU A 159 -0.94 15.99 14.61
N LEU A 160 -0.16 14.95 14.91
CA LEU A 160 -0.64 13.81 15.69
C LEU A 160 -1.03 14.21 17.12
N ARG A 161 -0.16 14.98 17.81
CA ARG A 161 -0.36 15.35 19.21
C ARG A 161 -1.47 16.38 19.38
N ASP A 162 -1.36 17.47 18.63
CA ASP A 162 -2.09 18.71 18.90
C ASP A 162 -3.04 19.08 17.74
N GLY A 163 -3.05 18.29 16.66
CA GLY A 163 -3.84 18.59 15.48
C GLY A 163 -5.34 18.42 15.70
N MET A 164 -6.11 19.33 15.08
CA MET A 164 -7.56 19.26 14.99
C MET A 164 -7.95 18.36 13.83
N VAL A 165 -8.79 17.36 14.10
CA VAL A 165 -9.33 16.45 13.08
C VAL A 165 -10.72 16.95 12.70
N ALA A 166 -10.93 17.19 11.41
CA ALA A 166 -12.23 17.52 10.83
C ALA A 166 -12.60 16.48 9.78
N ASP A 167 -13.85 16.01 9.79
CA ASP A 167 -14.35 15.10 8.77
C ASP A 167 -14.49 15.84 7.43
N THR A 168 -14.25 15.12 6.34
CA THR A 168 -14.46 15.57 4.96
C THR A 168 -15.43 14.61 4.26
N GLU A 169 -15.84 14.93 3.04
CA GLU A 169 -16.76 14.07 2.26
C GLU A 169 -16.23 12.63 2.10
N THR A 170 -14.92 12.47 1.92
CA THR A 170 -14.28 11.17 1.62
C THR A 170 -13.31 10.69 2.69
N GLY A 171 -13.19 11.41 3.82
CA GLY A 171 -12.21 11.10 4.84
C GLY A 171 -12.10 12.15 5.94
N ALA A 172 -10.87 12.58 6.23
CA ALA A 172 -10.56 13.46 7.34
C ALA A 172 -9.39 14.38 6.97
N LYS A 173 -9.42 15.58 7.54
CA LYS A 173 -8.39 16.61 7.43
C LYS A 173 -7.83 16.88 8.82
N ILE A 174 -6.51 16.84 8.96
CA ILE A 174 -5.81 17.19 10.20
C ILE A 174 -5.05 18.50 9.97
N THR A 175 -5.31 19.49 10.83
CA THR A 175 -4.66 20.80 10.79
C THR A 175 -4.09 21.18 12.14
N HIS A 176 -3.13 22.11 12.17
CA HIS A 176 -2.57 22.65 13.40
C HIS A 176 -2.20 24.13 13.18
N ALA A 177 -2.50 25.01 14.16
CA ALA A 177 -2.31 26.46 14.02
C ALA A 177 -0.86 26.87 13.69
N ASP A 178 0.11 26.22 14.33
CA ASP A 178 1.54 26.47 14.09
C ASP A 178 2.13 25.79 12.84
N VAL A 179 1.36 24.93 12.16
CA VAL A 179 1.81 24.27 10.93
C VAL A 179 1.10 24.96 9.77
N LYS A 180 1.63 26.12 9.38
CA LYS A 180 1.04 26.96 8.32
C LYS A 180 1.09 26.24 6.97
N ASP A 181 0.02 26.41 6.20
CA ASP A 181 -0.11 25.92 4.83
C ASP A 181 0.02 24.39 4.65
N LYS A 182 -0.03 23.63 5.74
CA LYS A 182 0.01 22.16 5.70
C LYS A 182 -1.21 21.60 6.42
N ALA A 183 -2.09 21.03 5.60
CA ALA A 183 -3.12 20.13 6.06
C ALA A 183 -2.74 18.71 5.66
N LEU A 184 -2.96 17.76 6.57
CA LEU A 184 -2.81 16.34 6.27
C LEU A 184 -4.18 15.78 5.92
N TYR A 185 -4.27 15.09 4.78
CA TYR A 185 -5.50 14.45 4.35
C TYR A 185 -5.40 12.94 4.57
N LEU A 186 -6.46 12.36 5.11
CA LEU A 186 -6.63 10.92 5.19
C LEU A 186 -7.92 10.54 4.48
N ARG A 187 -7.86 9.45 3.73
CA ARG A 187 -9.02 8.86 3.04
C ARG A 187 -9.47 7.61 3.76
N LYS A 188 -10.78 7.42 3.90
CA LYS A 188 -11.34 6.16 4.39
C LYS A 188 -11.70 5.27 3.20
N ILE A 189 -11.16 4.06 3.18
CA ILE A 189 -11.47 3.03 2.17
C ILE A 189 -11.85 1.75 2.92
N ASP A 190 -13.06 1.26 2.68
CA ASP A 190 -13.70 0.26 3.53
C ASP A 190 -13.63 0.71 5.02
N ASP A 191 -13.06 -0.11 5.90
CA ASP A 191 -12.92 0.19 7.34
C ASP A 191 -11.53 0.73 7.73
N ARG A 192 -10.71 1.14 6.76
CA ARG A 192 -9.31 1.57 7.01
C ARG A 192 -9.06 3.00 6.55
N TRP A 193 -8.23 3.69 7.33
CA TRP A 193 -7.75 5.04 7.05
C TRP A 193 -6.35 5.01 6.41
N PHE A 194 -6.19 5.78 5.32
CA PHE A 194 -4.98 5.85 4.52
C PHE A 194 -4.51 7.30 4.39
N LEU A 195 -3.20 7.51 4.34
CA LEU A 195 -2.61 8.81 4.07
C LEU A 195 -2.80 9.18 2.60
N GLU A 196 -3.48 10.31 2.35
CA GLU A 196 -3.76 10.80 1.01
C GLU A 196 -2.70 11.83 0.59
N ASN A 197 -2.08 11.63 -0.57
CA ASN A 197 -1.17 12.63 -1.15
C ASN A 197 -1.96 13.71 -1.87
N ARG A 198 -2.69 14.53 -1.10
CA ARG A 198 -3.47 15.67 -1.57
C ARG A 198 -2.76 16.97 -1.20
N HIS A 199 -2.71 17.89 -2.15
CA HIS A 199 -2.37 19.29 -1.89
C HIS A 199 -3.68 20.08 -1.88
N GLU A 200 -3.80 21.05 -0.99
CA GLU A 200 -4.83 22.07 -1.20
C GLU A 200 -4.51 22.78 -2.50
N ASP A 201 -5.47 22.80 -3.43
CA ASP A 201 -5.38 23.69 -4.56
C ASP A 201 -5.21 25.09 -3.96
N ALA A 202 -4.08 25.73 -4.24
CA ALA A 202 -3.87 27.10 -3.81
C ALA A 202 -5.11 27.89 -4.26
N PRO A 203 -5.73 28.71 -3.38
CA PRO A 203 -6.86 29.53 -3.79
C PRO A 203 -6.44 30.27 -5.07
N PRO A 204 -7.33 30.34 -6.09
CA PRO A 204 -6.98 30.95 -7.35
C PRO A 204 -6.38 32.33 -7.04
N PRO A 205 -5.23 32.69 -7.65
CA PRO A 205 -4.57 33.94 -7.35
C PRO A 205 -5.61 35.07 -7.43
N PRO A 206 -5.59 36.05 -6.50
CA PRO A 206 -6.55 37.13 -6.52
C PRO A 206 -6.57 37.70 -7.93
N MET A 207 -7.74 37.70 -8.57
CA MET A 207 -7.88 38.19 -9.94
C MET A 207 -7.30 39.59 -9.98
N VAL A 208 -6.11 39.74 -10.55
CA VAL A 208 -5.52 41.04 -10.77
C VAL A 208 -6.51 41.76 -11.69
N PRO A 209 -7.11 42.88 -11.25
CA PRO A 209 -8.11 43.56 -12.06
C PRO A 209 -7.50 43.84 -13.42
N VAL A 210 -8.10 43.25 -14.47
CA VAL A 210 -7.66 43.46 -15.84
C VAL A 210 -7.70 44.98 -16.07
N PRO A 211 -6.56 45.63 -16.37
CA PRO A 211 -6.54 47.08 -16.54
C PRO A 211 -7.54 47.43 -17.64
N ALA A 212 -8.41 48.40 -17.34
CA ALA A 212 -9.43 48.83 -18.28
C ALA A 212 -8.78 49.17 -19.63
N PRO A 213 -9.38 48.75 -20.77
CA PRO A 213 -8.85 49.07 -22.08
C PRO A 213 -8.66 50.59 -22.16
N LYS A 214 -7.44 51.03 -22.45
CA LYS A 214 -7.16 52.45 -22.71
C LYS A 214 -8.09 52.86 -23.85
N LYS A 215 -8.97 53.83 -23.60
CA LYS A 215 -9.70 54.50 -24.66
C LYS A 215 -8.66 55.17 -25.56
N GLU A 216 -8.31 54.53 -26.66
CA GLU A 216 -7.57 55.19 -27.73
C GLU A 216 -8.48 56.30 -28.26
N GLY A 217 -8.00 57.54 -28.14
CA GLY A 217 -8.74 58.71 -28.59
C GLY A 217 -8.94 58.66 -30.09
N MET A 218 -10.20 58.76 -30.51
CA MET A 218 -10.58 59.30 -31.82
C MET A 218 -10.39 60.81 -31.84
#